data_AF-A0A965YGH8-F1
#
_entry.id   AF-A0A965YGH8-F1
#
_cell.length_a   1.000
_cell.length_b   1.000
_cell.length_c   1.000
_cell.angle_alpha   90.00
_cell.angle_beta   90.00
_cell.angle_gamma   90.00
#
_symmetry.space_group_name_H-M   'P 1'
#
loop_
_entity.id
_entity.type
_entity.pdbx_description
1 polymer ?
#
loop_
_entity_poly.entity_id
_entity_poly.type
_entity_poly.pdbx_seq_one_letter_code
_entity_poly.pdbx_strand_id
1 'polypeptide(L)' 'MFTLVGLLVLLFLLAGCRSLDTQSGRLTQVSLLNALLLGEYDGFVSVEEVKTMGDTGIGTFDTLDGEMIMLDTVV' A
#
# COMPACT_ATOMS: atom_id res chain seq x y z
N MET A 1 21.90 -20.09 -39.39
CA MET A 1 21.46 -18.68 -39.47
C MET A 1 19.97 -18.54 -39.09
N PHE A 2 19.05 -19.25 -39.77
CA PHE A 2 17.60 -19.20 -39.47
C PHE A 2 17.20 -19.70 -38.07
N THR A 3 17.88 -20.71 -37.52
CA THR A 3 17.63 -21.25 -36.17
C THR A 3 17.98 -20.26 -35.05
N LEU A 4 19.05 -19.48 -35.22
CA LEU A 4 19.47 -18.45 -34.26
C LEU A 4 18.46 -17.30 -34.20
N VAL A 5 17.94 -16.90 -35.37
CA VAL A 5 16.90 -15.86 -35.48
C VAL A 5 15.60 -16.32 -34.80
N GLY A 6 15.20 -17.58 -35.00
CA GLY A 6 14.03 -18.15 -34.33
C GLY A 6 14.15 -18.18 -32.80
N LEU A 7 15.33 -18.54 -32.27
CA LEU A 7 15.59 -18.54 -30.83
C LEU A 7 15.54 -17.12 -30.23
N LEU A 8 16.09 -16.13 -30.94
CA LEU A 8 16.09 -14.74 -30.50
C LEU A 8 14.66 -14.17 -30.44
N VAL A 9 13.83 -14.47 -31.44
CA VAL A 9 12.40 -14.06 -31.48
C VAL A 9 11.61 -14.70 -30.34
N LEU A 10 11.86 -15.98 -30.04
CA LEU A 10 11.21 -16.69 -28.94
C LEU A 10 11.58 -16.07 -27.56
N LEU A 11 12.85 -15.70 -27.38
CA LEU A 11 13.33 -15.00 -26.18
C LEU A 11 12.67 -13.63 -25.99
N PHE A 12 12.48 -12.87 -27.08
CA PHE A 12 11.78 -11.60 -27.05
C PHE A 12 10.29 -11.74 -26.69
N LEU A 13 9.64 -12.82 -27.15
CA LEU A 13 8.23 -13.10 -26.82
C LEU A 13 8.03 -13.50 -25.36
N LEU A 14 9.01 -14.17 -24.74
CA LEU A 14 8.94 -14.60 -23.34
C LEU A 14 9.28 -13.49 -22.33
N ALA A 15 9.89 -12.39 -22.76
CA ALA A 15 10.24 -11.26 -21.89
C ALA A 15 9.10 -10.23 -21.69
N GLY A 16 7.92 -10.46 -22.29
CA GLY A 16 6.83 -9.47 -22.39
C GLY A 16 5.90 -9.32 -21.18
N CYS A 17 5.99 -10.18 -20.16
CA CYS A 17 5.12 -10.07 -18.98
C CYS A 17 5.71 -9.09 -17.95
N ARG A 18 5.52 -7.79 -18.15
CA ARG A 18 5.67 -6.82 -17.06
C ARG A 18 4.37 -6.79 -16.27
N SER A 19 4.37 -7.35 -15.06
CA SER A 19 3.31 -7.05 -14.10
C SER A 19 3.30 -5.54 -13.90
N LEU A 20 2.19 -4.89 -14.26
CA LEU A 20 1.94 -3.52 -13.85
C LEU A 20 1.99 -3.52 -12.33
N ASP A 21 3.01 -2.88 -11.77
CA ASP A 21 3.16 -2.71 -10.35
C ASP A 21 2.00 -1.84 -9.85
N THR A 22 0.93 -2.50 -9.41
CA THR A 22 -0.33 -1.90 -8.98
C THR A 22 -0.22 -1.15 -7.65
N GLN A 23 0.99 -1.02 -7.09
CA GLN A 23 1.21 -0.31 -5.82
C GLN A 23 1.23 1.21 -5.98
N SER A 24 1.52 1.75 -7.17
CA SER A 24 1.49 3.20 -7.40
C SER A 24 0.04 3.72 -7.34
N GLY A 25 -0.34 4.31 -6.20
CA GLY A 25 -1.65 4.93 -6.00
C GLY A 25 -2.61 4.14 -5.09
N ARG A 26 -2.14 3.13 -4.36
CA ARG A 26 -2.96 2.44 -3.35
C ARG A 26 -3.16 3.34 -2.13
N LEU A 27 -4.41 3.71 -1.83
CA LEU A 27 -4.81 4.34 -0.57
C LEU A 27 -5.35 3.27 0.38
N THR A 28 -4.90 3.28 1.63
CA THR A 28 -5.42 2.39 2.68
C THR A 28 -6.05 3.21 3.77
N GLN A 29 -7.23 2.78 4.21
CA GLN A 29 -7.95 3.42 5.30
C GLN A 29 -8.38 2.34 6.29
N VAL A 30 -8.06 2.57 7.56
CA VAL A 30 -8.55 1.77 8.67
C VAL A 30 -9.78 2.47 9.23
N SER A 31 -10.88 1.74 9.38
CA SER A 31 -12.20 2.28 9.77
C SER A 31 -12.84 3.22 8.73
N LEU A 32 -14.01 3.75 9.07
CA LEU A 32 -14.76 4.75 8.30
C LEU A 32 -14.79 6.07 9.07
N LEU A 33 -14.71 7.20 8.37
CA LEU A 33 -14.90 8.52 9.00
C LEU A 33 -16.24 8.62 9.75
N ASN A 34 -17.31 8.00 9.23
CA ASN A 34 -18.60 7.96 9.92
C ASN A 34 -18.55 7.21 11.26
N ALA A 35 -17.74 6.15 11.38
CA ALA A 35 -17.57 5.45 12.66
C ALA A 35 -16.91 6.38 13.69
N LEU A 36 -15.87 7.11 13.28
CA LEU A 36 -15.22 8.12 14.10
C LEU A 36 -16.20 9.24 14.54
N LEU A 37 -17.04 9.72 13.62
CA LEU A 37 -18.06 10.74 13.93
C LEU A 37 -19.15 10.24 14.90
N LEU A 38 -19.38 8.93 14.97
CA LEU A 38 -20.33 8.30 15.88
C LEU A 38 -19.70 7.92 17.23
N GLY A 39 -18.40 8.16 17.43
CA GLY A 39 -17.71 7.89 18.70
C GLY A 39 -17.09 6.49 18.81
N GLU A 40 -16.98 5.76 17.71
CA GLU A 40 -16.29 4.46 17.67
C GLU A 40 -14.77 4.67 17.72
N TYR A 41 -14.21 4.84 18.93
CA TYR A 41 -12.80 5.18 19.16
C TYR A 41 -11.92 4.01 19.60
N ASP A 42 -12.50 2.81 19.74
CA ASP A 42 -11.74 1.62 20.10
C ASP A 42 -10.75 1.28 18.98
N GLY A 43 -9.46 1.31 19.30
CA GLY A 43 -8.37 0.96 18.40
C GLY A 43 -8.33 -0.54 18.14
N PHE A 44 -8.23 -0.94 16.86
CA PHE A 44 -8.19 -2.34 16.45
C PHE A 44 -7.06 -2.67 15.46
N VAL A 45 -6.22 -1.68 15.14
CA VAL A 45 -5.00 -1.85 14.33
C VAL A 45 -3.86 -1.09 15.01
N SER A 46 -2.72 -1.74 15.18
CA SER A 46 -1.54 -1.12 15.77
C SER A 46 -0.81 -0.21 14.77
N VAL A 47 -0.02 0.73 15.30
CA VAL A 47 0.87 1.58 14.48
C VAL A 47 1.87 0.74 13.68
N GLU A 48 2.35 -0.37 14.25
CA GLU A 48 3.26 -1.30 13.55
C GLU A 48 2.60 -1.91 12.31
N GLU A 49 1.34 -2.31 12.41
CA GLU A 49 0.56 -2.82 11.27
C GLU A 49 0.29 -1.73 10.22
N VAL A 50 -0.04 -0.49 10.64
CA VAL A 50 -0.25 0.63 9.71
C VAL A 50 0.99 0.91 8.86
N LYS A 51 2.19 0.82 9.45
CA LYS A 51 3.46 1.00 8.72
C LYS A 51 3.70 -0.05 7.63
N THR A 52 3.06 -1.21 7.71
CA THR A 52 3.11 -2.21 6.62
C THR A 52 2.25 -1.81 5.41
N MET A 53 1.33 -0.86 5.59
CA MET A 53 0.35 -0.44 4.57
C MET A 53 0.84 0.75 3.74
N GLY A 54 1.82 1.52 4.22
CA GLY A 54 2.40 2.68 3.54
C GLY A 54 3.39 3.43 4.45
N ASP A 55 4.09 4.41 3.88
CA ASP A 55 5.10 5.23 4.58
C ASP A 55 4.64 6.64 4.94
N THR A 56 3.51 7.08 4.38
CA THR A 56 2.94 8.42 4.55
C THR A 56 1.44 8.33 4.86
N GLY A 57 0.96 9.08 5.86
CA GLY A 57 -0.45 9.05 6.24
C GLY A 57 -0.83 10.02 7.36
N ILE A 58 -2.13 10.04 7.68
CA ILE A 58 -2.72 10.82 8.77
C ILE A 58 -3.79 10.00 9.49
N GLY A 59 -4.13 10.37 10.73
CA GLY A 59 -5.22 9.75 11.49
C GLY A 59 -5.21 10.18 12.97
N THR A 60 -5.70 9.32 13.84
CA THR A 60 -5.75 9.49 15.30
C THR A 60 -5.47 8.13 15.98
N PHE A 61 -5.32 8.12 17.29
CA PHE A 61 -5.03 6.92 18.09
C PHE A 61 -6.29 6.38 18.79
N ASP A 62 -6.11 5.23 19.44
CA ASP A 62 -7.10 4.65 20.34
C ASP A 62 -7.64 5.69 21.32
N THR A 63 -8.94 5.66 21.60
CA THR A 63 -9.64 6.62 22.47
C THR A 63 -9.57 8.09 22.03
N LEU A 64 -9.23 8.36 20.75
CA LEU A 64 -9.01 9.71 20.21
C LEU A 64 -7.87 10.45 20.92
N ASP A 65 -6.81 9.72 21.31
CA ASP A 65 -5.64 10.28 22.02
C ASP A 65 -4.69 11.04 21.08
N GLY A 66 -5.13 12.21 20.62
CA GLY A 66 -4.35 13.10 19.77
C GLY A 66 -4.42 12.78 18.28
N GLU A 67 -3.44 13.29 17.53
CA GLU A 67 -3.42 13.21 16.06
C GLU A 67 -2.17 12.45 15.61
N MET A 68 -2.33 11.61 14.58
CA MET A 68 -1.26 10.87 13.93
C MET A 68 -0.88 11.59 12.63
N ILE A 69 0.41 11.88 12.47
CA ILE A 69 1.02 12.23 11.18
C ILE A 69 2.14 11.22 10.97
N MET A 70 2.07 10.47 9.87
CA MET A 70 3.11 9.53 9.49
C MET A 70 3.90 10.06 8.29
N LEU A 71 5.22 10.19 8.44
CA LEU A 71 6.16 10.59 7.39
C LEU A 71 7.37 9.67 7.42
N ASP A 72 7.72 9.08 6.28
CA ASP A 72 8.86 8.15 6.16
C ASP A 72 8.82 7.04 7.22
N THR A 73 7.63 6.50 7.51
CA THR A 73 7.35 5.49 8.55
C THR A 73 7.58 5.95 10.00
N VAL A 74 7.87 7.23 10.24
CA VAL A 74 7.88 7.84 11.57
C VAL A 74 6.49 8.36 11.87
N VAL A 75 6.01 8.11 13.10
CA VAL A 75 4.72 8.55 13.63
C VAL A 75 4.99 9.43 14.84
#